data_AF-A0A3E0PYA0-F1
#
_entry.id   AF-A0A3E0PYA0-F1
#
_cell.length_a   1.000
_cell.length_b   1.000
_cell.length_c   1.000
_cell.angle_alpha   90.00
_cell.angle_beta   90.00
_cell.angle_gamma   90.00
#
_symmetry.space_group_name_H-M   'P 1'
#
loop_
_entity.id
_entity.type
_entity.pdbx_description
1 polymer ?
#
loop_
_entity_poly.entity_id
_entity_poly.type
_entity_poly.pdbx_seq_one_letter_code
_entity_poly.pdbx_strand_id
1 'polypeptide(L)'
;MTEENTGADSSDATEPTSTTSEPVAAGTEPAVGAQMFSSSEGMVALGAGLLIASYLIFGLILNDYWVGWMALLFAVFALLLPRVDRGFVEQIAPLPVLMKAVGYTIAILGVFAIVEDIRFASSALDSFSEILGALLAYGGYAIVFLGARMIKTD
;
A
#
# COMPACT_ATOMS: atom_id res chain seq x y z
N MET A 1 60.89 -61.76 1.65
CA MET A 1 59.57 -61.84 2.32
C MET A 1 58.55 -61.33 1.32
N THR A 2 57.86 -62.29 0.71
CA THR A 2 56.48 -62.26 0.20
C THR A 2 55.59 -61.37 1.08
N GLU A 3 54.60 -60.63 0.58
CA GLU A 3 53.38 -61.16 -0.04
C GLU A 3 52.74 -60.21 -1.07
N GLU A 4 52.21 -60.86 -2.10
CA GLU A 4 51.16 -60.46 -3.02
C GLU A 4 49.84 -60.24 -2.26
N ASN A 5 49.10 -59.16 -2.58
CA ASN A 5 47.65 -59.18 -2.39
C ASN A 5 46.94 -58.38 -3.49
N THR A 6 46.27 -59.15 -4.32
CA THR A 6 45.40 -58.82 -5.43
C THR A 6 44.01 -58.51 -4.88
N GLY A 7 43.48 -57.32 -5.15
CA GLY A 7 42.13 -56.94 -4.73
C GLY A 7 41.47 -56.09 -5.80
N ALA A 8 40.66 -56.74 -6.61
CA ALA A 8 39.82 -56.17 -7.66
C ALA A 8 38.63 -55.38 -7.08
N ASP A 9 37.80 -54.89 -8.01
CA ASP A 9 36.43 -54.40 -7.83
C ASP A 9 36.32 -52.89 -7.53
N SER A 10 35.48 -52.08 -8.17
CA SER A 10 34.32 -52.33 -9.03
C SER A 10 33.99 -51.04 -9.80
N SER A 11 33.48 -51.19 -11.02
CA SER A 11 32.41 -50.40 -11.64
C SER A 11 32.17 -48.98 -11.11
N ASP A 12 32.72 -47.96 -11.79
CA ASP A 12 32.14 -46.61 -11.70
C ASP A 12 31.27 -46.37 -12.94
N ALA A 13 29.97 -46.51 -12.72
CA ALA A 13 28.94 -46.30 -13.70
C ALA A 13 28.89 -44.81 -14.03
N THR A 14 29.14 -44.48 -15.30
CA THR A 14 28.93 -43.13 -15.82
C THR A 14 27.43 -42.82 -15.80
N GLU A 15 26.94 -42.19 -14.74
CA GLU A 15 25.61 -41.61 -14.72
C GLU A 15 25.54 -40.48 -15.77
N PRO A 16 24.51 -40.43 -16.63
CA PRO A 16 24.29 -39.29 -17.49
C PRO A 16 23.96 -38.08 -16.63
N THR A 17 24.80 -37.05 -16.72
CA THR A 17 24.57 -35.72 -16.16
C THR A 17 23.22 -35.21 -16.66
N SER A 18 22.18 -35.40 -15.84
CA SER A 18 20.91 -34.72 -16.02
C SER A 18 21.20 -33.25 -15.79
N THR A 19 21.24 -32.51 -16.90
CA THR A 19 21.26 -31.06 -16.89
C THR A 19 19.88 -30.64 -16.39
N THR A 20 19.68 -30.71 -15.08
CA THR A 20 18.56 -30.05 -14.43
C THR A 20 18.78 -28.59 -14.73
N SER A 21 17.97 -28.08 -15.66
CA SER A 21 17.83 -26.66 -15.88
C SER A 21 17.43 -26.09 -14.53
N GLU A 22 18.38 -25.44 -13.85
CA GLU A 22 18.04 -24.55 -12.76
C GLU A 22 16.93 -23.64 -13.29
N PRO A 23 15.75 -23.59 -12.66
CA PRO A 23 14.87 -22.48 -12.91
C PRO A 23 15.69 -21.26 -12.54
N VAL A 24 16.07 -20.48 -13.55
CA VAL A 24 16.57 -19.12 -13.38
C VAL A 24 15.59 -18.51 -12.39
N ALA A 25 16.03 -18.36 -11.14
CA ALA A 25 15.32 -17.61 -10.15
C ALA A 25 15.28 -16.21 -10.73
N ALA A 26 14.20 -15.92 -11.47
CA ALA A 26 13.84 -14.59 -11.86
C ALA A 26 13.93 -13.82 -10.56
N GLY A 27 14.93 -12.95 -10.47
CA GLY A 27 15.20 -12.18 -9.28
C GLY A 27 13.88 -11.56 -8.90
N THR A 28 13.28 -12.08 -7.83
CA THR A 28 12.18 -11.42 -7.16
C THR A 28 12.82 -10.17 -6.61
N GLU A 29 12.93 -9.14 -7.44
CA GLU A 29 13.09 -7.79 -6.95
C GLU A 29 12.05 -7.68 -5.84
N PRO A 30 12.46 -7.45 -4.59
CA PRO A 30 11.49 -7.31 -3.53
C PRO A 30 10.57 -6.20 -4.00
N ALA A 31 9.30 -6.53 -4.25
CA ALA A 31 8.31 -5.56 -4.70
C ALA A 31 8.40 -4.40 -3.72
N VAL A 32 8.99 -3.28 -4.16
CA VAL A 32 9.49 -2.19 -3.29
C VAL A 32 8.36 -1.59 -2.43
N GLY A 33 7.10 -1.95 -2.70
CA GLY A 33 5.94 -1.60 -1.88
C GLY A 33 5.47 -2.64 -0.85
N ALA A 34 5.67 -3.95 -1.04
CA ALA A 34 4.95 -4.97 -0.25
C ALA A 34 5.25 -4.93 1.26
N GLN A 35 6.49 -4.62 1.64
CA GLN A 35 6.87 -4.45 3.05
C GLN A 35 6.38 -3.13 3.65
N MET A 36 6.20 -2.09 2.82
CA MET A 36 5.70 -0.79 3.27
C MET A 36 4.18 -0.82 3.52
N PHE A 37 3.44 -1.77 2.92
CA PHE A 37 1.99 -1.94 3.11
C PHE A 37 1.60 -2.85 4.28
N SER A 38 2.55 -3.59 4.88
CA SER A 38 2.27 -4.45 6.04
C SER A 38 2.14 -3.66 7.36
N SER A 39 2.60 -2.40 7.40
CA SER A 39 2.45 -1.55 8.56
C SER A 39 1.10 -0.81 8.54
N SER A 40 0.53 -0.56 9.71
CA SER A 40 -0.70 0.23 9.86
C SER A 40 -0.56 1.65 9.30
N GLU A 41 0.63 2.26 9.41
CA GLU A 41 0.99 3.51 8.76
C GLU A 41 0.96 3.40 7.23
N GLY A 42 1.41 2.28 6.69
CA GLY A 42 1.36 1.95 5.27
C GLY A 42 -0.05 1.89 4.72
N MET A 43 -1.01 1.35 5.48
CA MET A 43 -2.42 1.37 5.09
C MET A 43 -2.98 2.79 5.04
N VAL A 44 -2.64 3.66 6.00
CA VAL A 44 -3.03 5.08 5.97
C VAL A 44 -2.46 5.76 4.73
N ALA A 45 -1.18 5.56 4.43
CA ALA A 45 -0.55 6.12 3.24
C ALA A 45 -1.15 5.57 1.94
N LEU A 46 -1.48 4.27 1.88
CA LEU A 46 -2.13 3.65 0.73
C LEU A 46 -3.52 4.21 0.49
N GLY A 47 -4.36 4.29 1.53
CA GLY A 47 -5.70 4.88 1.41
C GLY A 47 -5.63 6.36 1.00
N ALA A 48 -4.67 7.11 1.52
CA ALA A 48 -4.40 8.49 1.10
C ALA A 48 -3.96 8.57 -0.37
N GLY A 49 -3.08 7.68 -0.82
CA GLY A 49 -2.68 7.59 -2.23
C GLY A 49 -3.86 7.26 -3.14
N LEU A 50 -4.79 6.43 -2.67
CA LEU A 50 -6.01 6.07 -3.39
C LEU A 50 -6.97 7.26 -3.52
N LEU A 51 -7.10 8.10 -2.48
CA LEU A 51 -7.84 9.37 -2.55
C LEU A 51 -7.23 10.33 -3.59
N ILE A 52 -5.90 10.47 -3.59
CA ILE A 52 -5.20 11.32 -4.55
C ILE A 52 -5.39 10.78 -5.98
N ALA A 53 -5.24 9.47 -6.19
CA ALA A 53 -5.47 8.84 -7.47
C ALA A 53 -6.92 9.03 -7.96
N SER A 54 -7.91 8.89 -7.06
CA SER A 54 -9.32 9.18 -7.38
C SER A 54 -9.50 10.60 -7.90
N TYR A 55 -8.95 11.58 -7.18
CA TYR A 55 -9.05 12.98 -7.58
C TYR A 55 -8.35 13.25 -8.91
N LEU A 56 -7.15 12.72 -9.14
CA LEU A 56 -6.43 12.93 -10.39
C LEU A 56 -7.18 12.34 -11.59
N ILE A 57 -7.76 11.14 -11.45
CA ILE A 57 -8.45 10.47 -12.55
C ILE A 57 -9.84 11.07 -12.76
N PHE A 58 -10.67 11.11 -11.71
CA PHE A 58 -12.08 11.45 -11.85
C PHE A 58 -12.35 12.95 -11.67
N GLY A 59 -11.56 13.65 -10.86
CA GLY A 59 -11.71 15.08 -10.62
C GLY A 59 -10.94 15.95 -11.60
N LEU A 60 -9.70 15.61 -11.93
CA LEU A 60 -8.87 16.46 -12.80
C LEU A 60 -8.99 16.09 -14.27
N ILE A 61 -8.92 14.79 -14.61
CA ILE A 61 -8.94 14.35 -16.01
C ILE A 61 -10.38 14.29 -16.54
N LEU A 62 -11.29 13.65 -15.81
CA LEU A 62 -12.69 13.52 -16.23
C LEU A 62 -13.56 14.72 -15.85
N ASN A 63 -13.14 15.52 -14.85
CA ASN A 63 -13.89 16.67 -14.34
C ASN A 63 -15.33 16.33 -13.91
N ASP A 64 -15.52 15.10 -13.43
CA ASP A 64 -16.82 14.52 -13.12
C ASP A 64 -17.02 14.36 -11.60
N TYR A 65 -15.95 14.15 -10.83
CA TYR A 65 -16.05 13.88 -9.39
C TYR A 65 -15.18 14.79 -8.52
N TRP A 66 -15.78 15.43 -7.52
CA TRP A 66 -15.07 16.38 -6.66
C TRP A 66 -14.70 15.78 -5.31
N VAL A 67 -13.39 15.68 -5.04
CA VAL A 67 -12.87 15.40 -3.70
C VAL A 67 -12.59 16.72 -2.99
N GLY A 68 -13.09 16.88 -1.75
CA GLY A 68 -12.85 18.08 -0.97
C GLY A 68 -11.35 18.38 -0.79
N TRP A 69 -10.94 19.63 -1.04
CA TRP A 69 -9.54 20.07 -0.95
C TRP A 69 -8.89 19.77 0.40
N MET A 70 -9.66 19.83 1.50
CA MET A 70 -9.15 19.48 2.83
C MET A 70 -8.74 18.01 2.91
N ALA A 71 -9.54 17.09 2.36
CA ALA A 71 -9.20 15.66 2.33
C ALA A 71 -7.93 15.42 1.51
N LEU A 72 -7.76 16.13 0.39
CA LEU A 72 -6.55 16.05 -0.44
C LEU A 72 -5.31 16.57 0.28
N LEU A 73 -5.41 17.70 0.97
CA LEU A 73 -4.30 18.24 1.76
C LEU A 73 -3.84 17.23 2.83
N PHE A 74 -4.77 16.64 3.58
CA PHE A 74 -4.43 15.62 4.56
C PHE A 74 -3.92 14.32 3.92
N ALA A 75 -4.44 13.93 2.75
CA ALA A 75 -3.94 12.77 2.02
C ALA A 75 -2.49 12.97 1.57
N VAL A 76 -2.15 14.15 1.03
CA VAL A 76 -0.77 14.50 0.69
C VAL A 76 0.10 14.49 1.94
N PHE A 77 -0.39 15.07 3.05
CA PHE A 77 0.34 15.05 4.32
C PHE A 77 0.60 13.62 4.80
N ALA A 78 -0.39 12.74 4.79
CA ALA A 78 -0.25 11.32 5.14
C ALA A 78 0.74 10.57 4.24
N LEU A 79 0.83 10.93 2.95
CA LEU A 79 1.75 10.32 2.00
C LEU A 79 3.21 10.81 2.16
N LEU A 80 3.37 12.05 2.60
CA LEU A 80 4.67 12.68 2.80
C LEU A 80 5.25 12.41 4.19
N LEU A 81 4.40 12.28 5.22
CA LEU A 81 4.84 12.17 6.61
C LEU A 81 5.89 11.06 6.85
N PRO A 82 5.73 9.84 6.29
CA PRO A 82 6.73 8.78 6.48
C PRO A 82 8.05 9.05 5.74
N ARG A 83 8.07 10.00 4.81
CA ARG A 83 9.25 10.40 4.02
C ARG A 83 9.97 11.62 4.59
N VAL A 84 9.36 12.35 5.51
CA VAL A 84 10.01 13.46 6.22
C VAL A 84 11.02 12.91 7.21
N ASP A 85 12.11 13.65 7.44
CA ASP A 85 13.13 13.29 8.44
C ASP A 85 12.50 13.04 9.82
N ARG A 86 12.70 11.84 10.36
CA ARG A 86 12.16 11.41 11.65
C ARG A 86 12.62 12.35 12.78
N GLY A 87 13.85 12.87 12.71
CA GLY A 87 14.38 13.77 13.74
C GLY A 87 13.62 15.09 13.83
N PHE A 88 13.00 15.55 12.74
CA PHE A 88 12.12 16.73 12.75
C PHE A 88 10.71 16.37 13.24
N VAL A 89 10.14 15.26 12.76
CA VAL A 89 8.78 14.84 13.12
C VAL A 89 8.67 14.52 14.61
N GLU A 90 9.66 13.82 15.16
CA GLU A 90 9.70 13.43 16.58
C GLU A 90 9.78 14.61 17.55
N GLN A 91 10.21 15.80 17.09
CA GLN A 91 10.16 17.03 17.91
C GLN A 91 8.73 17.54 18.13
N ILE A 92 7.81 17.21 17.22
CA ILE A 92 6.39 17.63 17.31
C ILE A 92 5.62 16.56 18.09
N ALA A 93 5.63 15.33 17.60
CA ALA A 93 5.07 14.16 18.27
C ALA A 93 5.53 12.86 17.57
N PRO A 94 5.36 11.69 18.21
CA PRO A 94 5.72 10.42 17.59
C PRO A 94 4.99 10.21 16.26
N LEU A 95 5.70 9.75 15.22
CA LEU A 95 5.14 9.48 13.89
C LEU A 95 3.82 8.65 13.94
N PRO A 96 3.71 7.58 14.75
CA PRO A 96 2.47 6.82 14.84
C PRO A 96 1.28 7.68 15.32
N VAL A 97 1.51 8.58 16.27
CA VAL A 97 0.47 9.48 16.81
C VAL A 97 0.00 10.45 15.72
N LEU A 98 0.91 11.05 14.96
CA LEU A 98 0.54 11.93 13.85
C LEU A 98 -0.20 11.18 12.76
N MET A 99 0.30 10.02 12.32
CA MET A 99 -0.35 9.21 11.27
C MET A 99 -1.76 8.81 11.69
N LYS A 100 -1.96 8.48 12.97
CA LYS A 100 -3.27 8.17 13.54
C LYS A 100 -4.20 9.38 13.55
N ALA A 101 -3.71 10.54 13.98
CA ALA A 101 -4.49 11.79 14.01
C ALA A 101 -4.91 12.22 12.59
N VAL A 102 -3.99 12.16 11.63
CA VAL A 102 -4.24 12.47 10.23
C VAL A 102 -5.24 11.48 9.63
N GLY A 103 -5.04 10.18 9.87
CA GLY A 103 -5.93 9.15 9.37
C GLY A 103 -7.36 9.27 9.92
N TYR A 104 -7.54 9.59 11.21
CA TYR A 104 -8.86 9.88 11.74
C TYR A 104 -9.47 11.16 11.17
N THR A 105 -8.66 12.20 10.95
CA THR A 105 -9.15 13.44 10.32
C THR A 105 -9.68 13.16 8.91
N ILE A 106 -8.93 12.42 8.10
CA ILE A 106 -9.36 11.97 6.76
C ILE A 106 -10.63 11.12 6.84
N ALA A 107 -10.70 10.19 7.80
CA ALA A 107 -11.89 9.36 7.98
C ALA A 107 -13.13 10.18 8.33
N ILE A 108 -13.01 11.16 9.22
CA ILE A 108 -14.09 12.09 9.58
C ILE A 108 -14.54 12.89 8.35
N LEU A 109 -13.60 13.41 7.57
CA LEU A 109 -13.90 14.11 6.31
C LEU A 109 -14.62 13.19 5.32
N GLY A 110 -14.23 11.91 5.24
CA GLY A 110 -14.90 10.91 4.43
C GLY A 110 -16.35 10.66 4.86
N VAL A 111 -16.62 10.61 6.17
CA VAL A 111 -17.99 10.51 6.69
C VAL A 111 -18.80 11.76 6.31
N PHE A 112 -18.24 12.96 6.44
CA PHE A 112 -18.91 14.18 6.01
C PHE A 112 -19.21 14.17 4.50
N ALA A 113 -18.25 13.74 3.67
CA ALA A 113 -18.44 13.63 2.23
C ALA A 113 -19.58 12.66 1.89
N ILE A 114 -19.63 11.48 2.51
CA ILE A 114 -20.72 10.51 2.31
C ILE A 114 -22.07 11.10 2.73
N VAL A 115 -22.12 11.81 3.86
CA VAL A 115 -23.36 12.44 4.34
C VAL A 115 -23.82 13.56 3.41
N GLU A 116 -22.89 14.36 2.90
CA GLU A 116 -23.14 15.42 1.92
C GLU A 116 -23.68 14.81 0.63
N ASP A 117 -23.01 13.79 0.11
CA ASP A 117 -23.44 13.08 -1.09
C ASP A 117 -24.82 12.46 -0.91
N ILE A 118 -25.13 11.81 0.22
CA ILE A 118 -26.49 11.27 0.48
C ILE A 118 -27.53 12.40 0.57
N ARG A 119 -27.17 13.54 1.17
CA ARG A 119 -28.10 14.67 1.38
C ARG A 119 -28.40 15.41 0.08
N PHE A 120 -27.43 15.50 -0.82
CA PHE A 120 -27.53 16.21 -2.10
C PHE A 120 -27.53 15.26 -3.32
N ALA A 121 -27.69 13.95 -3.08
CA ALA A 121 -27.53 12.83 -4.04
C ALA A 121 -28.39 12.93 -5.30
N SER A 122 -29.45 13.72 -5.27
CA SER A 122 -30.33 13.92 -6.43
C SER A 122 -29.66 14.63 -7.62
N SER A 123 -28.37 14.95 -7.56
CA SER A 123 -27.66 15.73 -8.60
C SER A 123 -26.18 15.39 -8.78
N ALA A 124 -25.61 14.45 -8.01
CA ALA A 124 -24.16 14.31 -7.86
C ALA A 124 -23.57 12.95 -8.33
N LEU A 125 -24.42 12.00 -8.73
CA LEU A 125 -24.02 10.66 -9.18
C LEU A 125 -24.80 10.27 -10.45
N ASP A 126 -24.84 11.17 -11.41
CA ASP A 126 -25.63 11.04 -12.64
C ASP A 126 -24.86 10.31 -13.74
N SER A 127 -23.53 10.21 -13.61
CA SER A 127 -22.64 9.50 -14.54
C SER A 127 -21.98 8.26 -13.93
N PHE A 128 -21.64 7.29 -14.78
CA PHE A 128 -20.91 6.08 -14.33
C PHE A 128 -19.52 6.41 -13.79
N SER A 129 -18.85 7.43 -14.34
CA SER A 129 -17.55 7.94 -13.88
C SER A 129 -17.65 8.51 -12.47
N GLU A 130 -18.70 9.28 -12.16
CA GLU A 130 -18.97 9.79 -10.80
C GLU A 130 -19.12 8.66 -9.79
N ILE A 131 -19.92 7.63 -10.11
CA ILE A 131 -20.15 6.48 -9.23
C ILE A 131 -18.83 5.75 -8.93
N LEU A 132 -18.00 5.53 -9.95
CA LEU A 132 -16.69 4.90 -9.75
C LEU A 132 -15.73 5.78 -8.95
N GLY A 133 -15.69 7.10 -9.22
CA GLY A 133 -14.87 8.05 -8.47
C GLY A 133 -15.25 8.10 -6.99
N ALA A 134 -16.55 8.16 -6.71
CA ALA A 134 -17.10 8.11 -5.35
C ALA A 134 -16.76 6.80 -4.66
N LEU A 135 -16.99 5.66 -5.31
CA LEU A 135 -16.68 4.34 -4.74
C LEU A 135 -15.19 4.20 -4.41
N LEU A 136 -14.32 4.67 -5.29
CA LEU A 136 -12.88 4.64 -5.09
C LEU A 136 -12.48 5.57 -3.94
N ALA A 137 -13.02 6.78 -3.87
CA ALA A 137 -12.77 7.71 -2.78
C ALA A 137 -13.26 7.15 -1.43
N TYR A 138 -14.47 6.58 -1.37
CA TYR A 138 -15.00 5.95 -0.16
C TYR A 138 -14.18 4.75 0.28
N GLY A 139 -13.71 3.94 -0.67
CA GLY A 139 -12.74 2.87 -0.41
C GLY A 139 -11.45 3.42 0.19
N GLY A 140 -10.94 4.54 -0.34
CA GLY A 140 -9.80 5.26 0.21
C GLY A 140 -10.01 5.68 1.67
N TYR A 141 -11.12 6.36 1.96
CA TYR A 141 -11.47 6.77 3.33
C TYR A 141 -11.57 5.57 4.29
N ALA A 142 -12.18 4.47 3.87
CA ALA A 142 -12.31 3.26 4.67
C ALA A 142 -10.95 2.63 4.98
N ILE A 143 -10.06 2.53 3.98
CA ILE A 143 -8.70 2.01 4.17
C ILE A 143 -7.90 2.91 5.11
N VAL A 144 -7.98 4.23 4.95
CA VAL A 144 -7.32 5.19 5.85
C VAL A 144 -7.80 5.00 7.29
N PHE A 145 -9.12 4.88 7.50
CA PHE A 145 -9.69 4.65 8.83
C PHE A 145 -9.19 3.34 9.45
N LEU A 146 -9.19 2.26 8.69
CA LEU A 146 -8.70 0.95 9.14
C LEU A 146 -7.21 1.02 9.52
N GLY A 147 -6.39 1.64 8.68
CA GLY A 147 -4.98 1.88 8.95
C GLY A 147 -4.78 2.65 10.26
N ALA A 148 -5.47 3.79 10.42
CA ALA A 148 -5.38 4.63 11.61
C ALA A 148 -5.79 3.88 12.89
N ARG A 149 -6.87 3.08 12.81
CA ARG A 149 -7.35 2.26 13.92
C ARG A 149 -6.34 1.20 14.36
N MET A 150 -5.56 0.66 13.43
CA MET A 150 -4.55 -0.37 13.73
C MET A 150 -3.24 0.20 14.31
N ILE A 151 -3.05 1.51 14.30
CA ILE A 151 -1.85 2.14 14.89
C ILE A 151 -1.94 2.08 16.42
N LYS A 152 -0.98 1.37 17.01
CA LYS A 152 -0.73 1.35 18.46
C LYS A 152 0.10 2.56 18.85
N THR A 153 -0.28 3.20 19.94
CA THR A 153 0.38 4.39 20.51
C THR A 153 0.57 4.06 21.97
N ASP A 154 1.74 3.53 22.30
CA ASP A 154 2.16 3.19 23.67
C ASP A 154 2.86 4.38 24.33
#